data_AF-A0A3D1QBV9-F1
#
_entry.id   AF-A0A3D1QBV9-F1
#
_cell.length_a   1.000
_cell.length_b   1.000
_cell.length_c   1.000
_cell.angle_alpha   90.00
_cell.angle_beta   90.00
_cell.angle_gamma   90.00
#
_symmetry.space_group_name_H-M   'P 1'
#
loop_
_entity.id
_entity.type
_entity.pdbx_description
1 polymer ?
#
loop_
_entity_poly.entity_id
_entity_poly.type
_entity_poly.pdbx_seq_one_letter_code
_entity_poly.pdbx_strand_id
1 'polypeptide(L)'
;MVEGFITFWMQDYLTEIKFAVEVAIEELRNEKEYNDFVNLLRYFVETQPPKVQEVNLMMSNNGVFYLWDSAGTKIDENYINYYLEDMLSEEIDLDDVLVSILVTVAPRRIVIHESSPLPPKESVTMIRNVFQDRIVTCQGCERCGQLQGHEAGLRNP
;
A
#
# COMPACT_ATOMS: atom_id res chain seq x y z
N MET A 1 16.72 -47.56 28.68
CA MET A 1 17.13 -47.23 27.29
C MET A 1 16.18 -46.22 26.64
N VAL A 2 14.86 -46.35 26.84
CA VAL A 2 13.85 -45.38 26.32
C VAL A 2 13.94 -44.00 26.99
N GLU A 3 14.20 -43.93 28.30
CA GLU A 3 14.31 -42.65 29.02
C GLU A 3 15.44 -41.74 28.49
N GLY A 4 16.60 -42.31 28.13
CA GLY A 4 17.73 -41.57 27.56
C GLY A 4 17.46 -41.03 26.15
N PHE A 5 16.58 -41.70 25.38
CA PHE A 5 16.15 -41.22 24.07
C PHE A 5 15.24 -39.99 24.20
N ILE A 6 14.30 -40.03 25.15
CA ILE A 6 13.38 -38.91 25.43
C ILE A 6 14.12 -37.70 25.99
N THR A 7 15.07 -37.89 26.91
CA THR A 7 15.77 -36.76 27.56
C THR A 7 16.80 -36.09 26.68
N PHE A 8 17.42 -36.82 25.73
CA PHE A 8 18.57 -36.31 24.98
C PHE A 8 18.26 -35.97 23.52
N TRP A 9 17.31 -36.66 22.87
CA TRP A 9 16.97 -36.41 21.45
C TRP A 9 15.77 -35.48 21.27
N MET A 10 14.91 -35.29 22.29
CA MET A 10 13.77 -34.37 22.20
C MET A 10 14.09 -32.94 22.63
N GLN A 11 15.28 -32.65 23.13
CA GLN A 11 15.66 -31.27 23.49
C GLN A 11 15.77 -30.38 22.26
N ASP A 12 16.36 -30.89 21.18
CA ASP A 12 16.47 -30.17 19.91
C ASP A 12 15.07 -29.92 19.31
N TYR A 13 14.22 -30.94 19.29
CA TYR A 13 12.83 -30.82 18.82
C TYR A 13 11.99 -29.84 19.67
N LEU A 14 12.14 -29.87 21.00
CA LEU A 14 11.47 -28.91 21.88
C LEU A 14 12.01 -27.49 21.68
N THR A 15 13.28 -27.35 21.32
CA THR A 15 13.89 -26.04 21.01
C THR A 15 13.35 -25.50 19.69
N GLU A 16 13.24 -26.35 18.66
CA GLU A 16 12.61 -25.98 17.39
C GLU A 16 11.14 -25.56 17.56
N ILE A 17 10.37 -26.30 18.38
CA ILE A 17 8.98 -25.92 18.69
C ILE A 17 8.93 -24.58 19.41
N LYS A 18 9.80 -24.35 20.41
CA LYS A 18 9.83 -23.07 21.13
C LYS A 18 10.16 -21.91 20.18
N PHE A 19 11.15 -22.09 19.32
CA PHE A 19 11.51 -21.11 18.32
C PHE A 19 10.34 -20.83 17.35
N ALA A 20 9.67 -21.87 16.85
CA ALA A 20 8.50 -21.70 15.99
C ALA A 20 7.34 -20.96 16.70
N VAL A 21 7.13 -21.22 18.00
CA VAL A 21 6.15 -20.49 18.81
C VAL A 21 6.55 -19.03 19.00
N GLU A 22 7.83 -18.74 19.25
CA GLU A 22 8.35 -17.36 19.37
C GLU A 22 8.14 -16.58 18.07
N VAL A 23 8.51 -17.16 16.92
CA VAL A 23 8.27 -16.58 15.59
C VAL A 23 6.77 -16.29 15.37
N ALA A 24 5.90 -17.26 15.68
CA ALA A 24 4.46 -17.06 15.54
C ALA A 24 3.92 -15.94 16.45
N ILE A 25 4.47 -15.77 17.66
CA ILE A 25 4.09 -14.66 18.56
C ILE A 25 4.52 -13.32 17.97
N GLU A 26 5.71 -13.24 17.38
CA GLU A 26 6.20 -12.01 16.71
C GLU A 26 5.34 -11.66 15.49
N GLU A 27 5.00 -12.65 14.65
CA GLU A 27 4.11 -12.46 13.51
C GLU A 27 2.73 -11.93 13.93
N LEU A 28 2.12 -12.54 14.96
CA LEU A 28 0.85 -12.08 15.52
C LEU A 28 0.93 -10.65 16.07
N ARG A 29 2.07 -10.29 16.67
CA ARG A 29 2.29 -8.93 17.16
C ARG A 29 2.39 -7.93 16.02
N ASN A 30 3.14 -8.25 14.97
CA ASN A 30 3.29 -7.41 13.79
C ASN A 30 1.94 -7.21 13.07
N GLU A 31 1.14 -8.27 12.93
CA GLU A 31 -0.20 -8.20 12.35
C GLU A 31 -1.13 -7.30 13.20
N LYS A 32 -1.03 -7.41 14.53
CA LYS A 32 -1.78 -6.52 15.43
C LYS A 32 -1.36 -5.06 15.26
N GLU A 33 -0.06 -4.77 15.27
CA GLU A 33 0.47 -3.42 15.12
C GLU A 33 0.04 -2.80 13.77
N TYR A 34 0.07 -3.58 12.69
CA TYR A 34 -0.45 -3.18 11.39
C TYR A 34 -1.96 -2.85 11.44
N ASN A 35 -2.77 -3.72 12.05
CA ASN A 35 -4.21 -3.50 12.15
C ASN A 35 -4.55 -2.27 13.00
N ASP A 36 -3.84 -2.06 14.12
CA ASP A 36 -4.01 -0.88 14.97
C ASP A 36 -3.67 0.40 14.19
N PHE A 37 -2.62 0.38 13.37
CA PHE A 37 -2.24 1.49 12.50
C PHE A 37 -3.30 1.77 11.41
N VAL A 38 -3.79 0.74 10.72
CA VAL A 38 -4.87 0.88 9.72
C VAL A 38 -6.13 1.47 10.35
N ASN A 39 -6.51 1.01 11.54
CA ASN A 39 -7.68 1.50 12.26
C ASN A 39 -7.54 2.97 12.64
N LEU A 40 -6.34 3.40 13.05
CA LEU A 40 -6.04 4.80 13.33
C LEU A 40 -6.25 5.67 12.09
N LEU A 41 -5.72 5.26 10.94
CA LEU A 41 -5.90 6.01 9.69
C LEU A 41 -7.35 6.03 9.22
N ARG A 42 -8.08 4.93 9.38
CA ARG A 42 -9.52 4.87 9.06
C ARG A 42 -10.29 5.91 9.87
N TYR A 43 -10.02 5.98 11.17
CA TYR A 43 -10.63 6.98 12.04
C TYR A 43 -10.35 8.42 11.56
N PHE A 44 -9.13 8.73 11.13
CA PHE A 44 -8.81 10.05 10.57
C PHE A 44 -9.61 10.34 9.29
N VAL A 45 -9.70 9.40 8.35
CA VAL A 45 -10.41 9.55 7.07
C VAL A 45 -11.94 9.67 7.25
N GLU A 46 -12.51 9.05 8.28
CA GLU A 46 -13.94 9.10 8.58
C GLU A 46 -14.36 10.40 9.29
N THR A 47 -13.50 10.95 10.15
CA THR A 47 -13.85 12.11 10.98
C THR A 47 -13.67 13.46 10.28
N GLN A 48 -12.88 13.50 9.21
CA GLN A 48 -12.61 14.72 8.46
C GLN A 48 -13.55 14.90 7.25
N PRO A 49 -13.93 16.15 6.91
CA PRO A 49 -14.70 16.40 5.69
C PRO A 49 -13.86 16.12 4.44
N PRO A 50 -14.41 15.46 3.42
CA PRO A 50 -13.69 15.19 2.17
C PRO A 50 -13.29 16.47 1.44
N LYS A 51 -12.01 16.63 1.09
CA LYS A 51 -11.52 17.81 0.36
C LYS A 51 -11.74 17.73 -1.15
N VAL A 52 -11.83 16.52 -1.69
CA VAL A 52 -12.13 16.26 -3.11
C VAL A 52 -13.17 15.17 -3.26
N GLN A 53 -13.90 15.20 -4.38
CA GLN A 53 -14.93 14.21 -4.67
C GLN A 53 -14.32 12.86 -5.06
N GLU A 54 -13.34 12.86 -5.95
CA GLU A 54 -12.77 11.64 -6.50
C GLU A 54 -11.27 11.79 -6.74
N VAL A 55 -10.53 10.75 -6.40
CA VAL A 55 -9.13 10.58 -6.79
C VAL A 55 -9.04 9.32 -7.64
N ASN A 56 -8.37 9.43 -8.77
CA ASN A 56 -8.02 8.30 -9.62
C ASN A 56 -6.54 7.97 -9.39
N LEU A 57 -6.25 6.71 -9.12
CA LEU A 57 -4.92 6.18 -8.83
C LEU A 57 -4.56 5.14 -9.89
N MET A 58 -3.43 5.32 -10.57
CA MET A 58 -2.85 4.32 -11.45
C MET A 58 -1.40 4.08 -11.09
N MET A 59 -0.98 2.82 -11.06
CA MET A 59 0.41 2.43 -10.86
C MET A 59 1.05 2.08 -12.20
N SER A 60 2.20 2.69 -12.45
CA SER A 60 3.05 2.36 -13.58
C SER A 60 3.81 1.06 -13.37
N ASN A 61 4.23 0.41 -14.47
CA ASN A 61 5.11 -0.76 -14.39
C ASN A 61 6.51 -0.45 -13.81
N ASN A 62 6.91 0.83 -13.75
CA ASN A 62 8.16 1.26 -13.11
C ASN A 62 7.99 1.57 -11.61
N GLY A 63 6.79 1.36 -11.04
CA GLY A 63 6.50 1.59 -9.63
C GLY A 63 6.08 3.03 -9.27
N VAL A 64 5.99 3.94 -10.24
CA VAL A 64 5.51 5.32 -10.05
C VAL A 64 3.98 5.37 -10.02
N PHE A 65 3.42 6.25 -9.19
CA PHE A 65 1.97 6.48 -9.12
C PHE A 65 1.54 7.72 -9.91
N TYR A 66 0.39 7.63 -10.56
CA TYR A 66 -0.30 8.74 -11.21
C TYR A 66 -1.62 9.02 -10.49
N LEU A 67 -1.83 10.29 -10.13
CA LEU A 67 -3.01 10.77 -9.43
C LEU A 67 -3.73 11.86 -10.23
N TRP A 68 -5.05 11.77 -10.36
CA TRP A 68 -5.86 12.82 -10.97
C TRP A 68 -7.27 12.89 -10.37
N ASP A 69 -7.91 14.06 -10.45
CA ASP A 69 -9.26 14.27 -9.95
C ASP A 69 -10.35 13.84 -10.95
N SER A 70 -11.62 14.05 -10.59
CA SER A 70 -12.76 13.76 -11.49
C SER A 70 -12.78 14.57 -12.78
N ALA A 71 -12.16 15.76 -12.81
CA ALA A 71 -12.05 16.59 -14.01
C ALA A 71 -10.91 16.11 -14.92
N GLY A 72 -10.12 15.13 -14.47
CA GLY A 72 -8.97 14.64 -15.19
C GLY A 72 -7.73 15.52 -15.00
N THR A 73 -7.80 16.51 -14.12
CA THR A 73 -6.67 17.36 -13.72
C THR A 73 -5.77 16.51 -12.88
N LYS A 74 -4.49 16.43 -13.24
CA LYS A 74 -3.50 15.78 -12.38
C LYS A 74 -3.56 16.43 -11.00
N ILE A 75 -3.55 15.60 -9.97
CA ILE A 75 -3.33 16.08 -8.61
C ILE A 75 -1.82 16.31 -8.54
N ASP A 76 -1.38 17.39 -9.19
CA ASP A 76 0.02 17.68 -9.48
C ASP A 76 0.58 18.78 -8.57
N GLU A 77 1.89 18.67 -8.37
CA GLU A 77 2.82 19.62 -7.78
C GLU A 77 2.61 20.01 -6.31
N ASN A 78 1.52 20.61 -5.85
CA ASN A 78 1.55 21.22 -4.50
C ASN A 78 1.76 20.21 -3.34
N TYR A 79 1.18 19.02 -3.44
CA TYR A 79 1.35 17.98 -2.41
C TYR A 79 2.66 17.21 -2.58
N ILE A 80 3.06 16.89 -3.82
CA ILE A 80 4.31 16.18 -4.09
C ILE A 80 5.49 17.12 -3.82
N ASN A 81 5.44 18.39 -4.23
CA ASN A 81 6.45 19.43 -3.96
C ASN A 81 6.71 19.63 -2.48
N TYR A 82 5.69 19.49 -1.63
CA TYR A 82 5.88 19.54 -0.18
C TYR A 82 6.81 18.43 0.33
N TYR A 83 6.81 17.27 -0.35
CA TYR A 83 7.65 16.11 -0.02
C TYR A 83 8.84 15.93 -0.98
N LEU A 84 9.02 16.80 -1.99
CA LEU A 84 10.05 16.61 -3.01
C LEU A 84 11.46 16.70 -2.42
N GLU A 85 11.72 17.63 -1.50
CA GLU A 85 13.04 17.75 -0.87
C GLU A 85 13.38 16.48 -0.07
N ASP A 86 12.42 15.97 0.72
CA ASP A 86 12.57 14.77 1.53
C ASP A 86 12.66 13.47 0.69
N MET A 87 12.01 13.43 -0.49
CA MET A 87 12.16 12.34 -1.45
C MET A 87 13.53 12.35 -2.12
N LEU A 88 14.06 13.53 -2.45
CA LEU A 88 15.36 13.67 -3.10
C LEU A 88 16.53 13.35 -2.16
N SER A 89 16.32 13.45 -0.85
CA SER A 89 17.25 12.96 0.17
C SER A 89 17.10 11.46 0.47
N GLU A 90 16.20 10.74 -0.22
CA GLU A 90 15.83 9.35 0.05
C GLU A 90 15.32 9.10 1.48
N GLU A 91 14.86 10.15 2.18
CA GLU A 91 14.40 10.04 3.57
C GLU A 91 12.97 9.49 3.66
N ILE A 92 12.18 9.57 2.57
CA ILE A 92 10.76 9.16 2.56
C ILE A 92 10.45 8.31 1.30
N ASP A 93 9.73 7.20 1.50
CA ASP A 93 9.24 6.34 0.42
C ASP A 93 8.06 6.97 -0.34
N LEU A 94 8.03 6.79 -1.66
CA LEU A 94 6.92 7.16 -2.54
C LEU A 94 5.59 6.54 -2.09
N ASP A 95 5.64 5.30 -1.60
CA ASP A 95 4.48 4.58 -1.10
C ASP A 95 3.88 5.26 0.15
N ASP A 96 4.72 5.77 1.07
CA ASP A 96 4.29 6.50 2.26
C ASP A 96 3.69 7.87 1.91
N VAL A 97 4.29 8.57 0.95
CA VAL A 97 3.76 9.86 0.47
C VAL A 97 2.40 9.68 -0.19
N LEU A 98 2.19 8.62 -0.97
CA LEU A 98 0.88 8.31 -1.54
C LEU A 98 -0.18 8.14 -0.44
N VAL A 99 0.11 7.34 0.59
CA VAL A 99 -0.82 7.13 1.72
C VAL A 99 -1.08 8.44 2.44
N SER A 100 -0.05 9.24 2.71
CA SER A 100 -0.16 10.56 3.35
C SER A 100 -1.07 11.52 2.57
N ILE A 101 -0.90 11.61 1.24
CA ILE A 101 -1.73 12.45 0.37
C ILE A 101 -3.19 12.03 0.46
N LEU A 102 -3.47 10.73 0.31
CA LEU A 102 -4.84 10.22 0.32
C LEU A 102 -5.51 10.43 1.69
N VAL A 103 -4.79 10.20 2.79
CA VAL A 103 -5.29 10.45 4.15
C VAL A 103 -5.55 11.94 4.36
N THR A 104 -4.66 12.81 3.89
CA THR A 104 -4.79 14.27 4.03
C THR A 104 -5.95 14.85 3.23
N VAL A 105 -6.19 14.31 2.04
CA VAL A 105 -7.24 14.77 1.13
C VAL A 105 -8.59 14.11 1.45
N ALA A 106 -8.57 12.91 2.02
CA ALA A 106 -9.72 12.11 2.42
C ALA A 106 -10.84 12.07 1.38
N PRO A 107 -10.53 11.67 0.13
CA PRO A 107 -11.49 11.72 -0.96
C PRO A 107 -12.76 10.94 -0.66
N ARG A 108 -13.89 11.36 -1.25
CA ARG A 108 -15.15 10.58 -1.15
C ARG A 108 -15.06 9.26 -1.90
N ARG A 109 -14.34 9.24 -3.02
CA ARG A 109 -14.14 8.04 -3.85
C ARG A 109 -12.70 7.96 -4.33
N ILE A 110 -12.15 6.76 -4.35
CA ILE A 110 -10.85 6.45 -4.95
C ILE A 110 -11.09 5.41 -6.05
N VAL A 111 -10.72 5.74 -7.28
CA VAL A 111 -10.77 4.82 -8.41
C VAL A 111 -9.37 4.25 -8.63
N ILE A 112 -9.20 2.95 -8.41
CA ILE A 112 -7.93 2.26 -8.66
C ILE A 112 -7.96 1.69 -10.08
N HIS A 113 -7.03 2.15 -10.91
CA HIS A 113 -6.83 1.68 -12.28
C HIS A 113 -5.80 0.54 -12.27
N GLU A 114 -6.31 -0.69 -12.30
CA GLU A 114 -5.50 -1.90 -12.37
C GLU A 114 -5.09 -2.15 -13.83
N SER A 115 -3.81 -1.95 -14.13
CA SER A 115 -3.22 -2.17 -15.45
C SER A 115 -2.18 -3.29 -15.48
N SER A 116 -1.72 -3.74 -14.32
CA SER A 116 -0.59 -4.66 -14.20
C SER A 116 -1.03 -6.06 -13.75
N PRO A 117 -0.47 -7.14 -14.34
CA PRO A 117 -0.63 -8.50 -13.82
C PRO A 117 0.18 -8.75 -12.54
N LEU A 118 0.99 -7.79 -12.09
CA LEU A 118 1.78 -7.88 -10.86
C LEU A 118 0.89 -7.79 -9.62
N PRO A 119 1.29 -8.44 -8.50
CA PRO A 119 0.60 -8.28 -7.23
C PRO A 119 0.57 -6.79 -6.82
N PRO A 120 -0.52 -6.34 -6.17
CA PRO A 120 -0.60 -4.97 -5.69
C PRO A 120 0.52 -4.69 -4.69
N LYS A 121 1.16 -3.52 -4.81
CA LYS A 121 2.08 -3.01 -3.78
C LYS A 121 1.40 -2.96 -2.42
N GLU A 122 2.19 -3.05 -1.35
CA GLU A 122 1.71 -2.98 0.04
C GLU A 122 0.91 -1.69 0.30
N SER A 123 1.35 -0.55 -0.23
CA SER A 123 0.63 0.73 -0.18
C SER A 123 -0.78 0.63 -0.77
N VAL A 124 -0.98 -0.06 -1.89
CA VAL A 124 -2.30 -0.24 -2.50
C VAL A 124 -3.19 -1.11 -1.61
N THR A 125 -2.64 -2.18 -1.05
CA THR A 125 -3.35 -3.04 -0.08
C THR A 125 -3.76 -2.23 1.15
N MET A 126 -2.86 -1.41 1.67
CA MET A 126 -3.11 -0.53 2.79
C MET A 126 -4.20 0.50 2.47
N ILE A 127 -4.15 1.16 1.31
CA ILE A 127 -5.18 2.10 0.86
C ILE A 127 -6.54 1.41 0.79
N ARG A 128 -6.62 0.17 0.29
CA ARG A 128 -7.87 -0.59 0.29
C ARG A 128 -8.38 -0.83 1.72
N ASN A 129 -7.50 -1.20 2.64
CA ASN A 129 -7.85 -1.46 4.03
C ASN A 129 -8.30 -0.19 4.78
N VAL A 130 -7.70 0.96 4.49
CA VAL A 130 -8.03 2.26 5.12
C VAL A 130 -9.32 2.84 4.56
N PHE A 131 -9.50 2.86 3.23
CA PHE A 131 -10.59 3.57 2.56
C PHE A 131 -11.82 2.72 2.25
N GLN A 132 -11.72 1.38 2.33
CA GLN A 132 -12.82 0.42 2.24
C GLN A 132 -13.84 0.75 1.14
N ASP A 133 -15.08 1.08 1.50
CA ASP A 133 -16.22 1.31 0.60
C ASP A 133 -16.03 2.52 -0.33
N ARG A 134 -15.01 3.35 -0.10
CA ARG A 134 -14.67 4.46 -1.01
C ARG A 134 -13.88 3.98 -2.24
N ILE A 135 -13.42 2.74 -2.26
CA ILE A 135 -12.60 2.17 -3.32
C ILE A 135 -13.47 1.59 -4.44
N VAL A 136 -13.13 1.95 -5.68
CA VAL A 136 -13.71 1.38 -6.89
C VAL A 136 -12.57 0.91 -7.80
N THR A 137 -12.58 -0.34 -8.23
CA THR A 137 -11.62 -0.82 -9.23
C THR A 137 -12.14 -0.53 -10.65
N CYS A 138 -11.33 0.15 -11.44
CA CYS A 138 -11.57 0.38 -12.87
C CYS A 138 -11.25 -0.89 -13.67
N GLN A 139 -12.17 -1.31 -14.55
CA GLN A 139 -12.04 -2.51 -15.39
C GLN A 139 -11.35 -2.24 -16.74
N GLY A 140 -10.60 -1.14 -16.85
CA GLY A 140 -9.98 -0.68 -18.09
C GLY A 140 -10.82 0.40 -18.80
N CYS A 141 -10.40 1.65 -18.68
CA CYS A 141 -10.99 2.79 -19.38
C CYS A 141 -10.01 3.36 -20.44
N GLU A 142 -10.45 4.36 -21.19
CA GLU A 142 -9.60 5.03 -22.20
C GLU A 142 -8.26 5.52 -21.63
N ARG A 143 -8.26 6.02 -20.39
CA ARG A 143 -7.01 6.47 -19.71
C ARG A 143 -6.08 5.31 -19.37
N CYS A 144 -6.62 4.14 -18.98
CA CYS A 144 -5.80 2.94 -18.79
C CYS A 144 -5.05 2.58 -20.07
N GLY A 145 -5.72 2.67 -21.22
CA GLY A 145 -5.10 2.41 -22.53
C GLY A 145 -4.05 3.46 -22.92
N GLN A 146 -4.33 4.75 -22.70
CA GLN A 146 -3.40 5.84 -23.03
C GLN A 146 -2.10 5.79 -22.22
N LEU A 147 -2.20 5.59 -20.90
CA LEU A 147 -1.04 5.57 -20.01
C LEU A 147 -0.18 4.31 -20.21
N GLN A 148 -0.79 3.15 -20.50
CA GLN A 148 -0.04 1.95 -20.91
C GLN A 148 0.71 2.15 -22.24
N GLY A 149 0.11 2.84 -23.20
CA GLY A 149 0.75 3.15 -24.49
C GLY A 149 1.97 4.07 -24.37
N HIS A 150 1.94 5.02 -23.43
CA HIS A 150 3.06 5.94 -23.18
C HIS A 150 4.27 5.24 -22.55
N GLU A 151 4.05 4.20 -21.73
CA GLU A 151 5.11 3.36 -21.16
C GLU A 151 5.74 2.41 -22.20
N ALA A 152 4.94 1.92 -23.16
CA ALA A 152 5.45 1.09 -24.25
C ALA A 152 6.32 1.89 -25.24
N GLY A 153 6.04 3.18 -25.44
CA GLY A 153 6.83 4.08 -26.31
C GLY A 153 8.22 4.43 -25.78
N LEU A 154 8.43 4.35 -24.46
CA LEU A 154 9.74 4.56 -23.81
C LEU A 154 10.60 3.27 -23.76
N ARG A 155 10.09 2.15 -24.29
CA ARG A 155 10.79 0.86 -24.38
C ARG A 155 11.37 0.55 -25.76
N ASN A 156 11.40 1.50 -26.70
CA ASN A 156 12.16 1.33 -27.94
C ASN A 156 13.58 1.92 -27.78
N PRO A 157 14.63 1.18 -28.18
CA PRO A 157 16.03 1.52 -27.95
C PRO A 157 16.52 2.74 -28.73
#